data_AF-A0AA88E3H4-F1
#
_entry.id   AF-A0AA88E3H4-F1
#
_cell.length_a   1.000
_cell.length_b   1.000
_cell.length_c   1.000
_cell.angle_alpha   90.00
_cell.angle_beta   90.00
_cell.angle_gamma   90.00
#
_symmetry.space_group_name_H-M   'P 1'
#
loop_
_entity.id
_entity.type
_entity.pdbx_description
1 polymer ?
#
loop_
_entity_poly.entity_id
_entity_poly.type
_entity_poly.pdbx_seq_one_letter_code
_entity_poly.pdbx_strand_id
1 'polypeptide(L)'
;MTEEELENLMSEIKDITREVRDLNKRVDDFEEKFLKYNVPRLRESESLENYAESVRAFMAIWKEEAKKGRGEGEKSLIEWLQLLEQSDSEERKSTFKAMRHVAVDLGMLITHLLSESFLFMWVSANRKEIKQNVDDFTEILECLSIEDNSVVIDTFVYVTDFAPKAMRSRELQHAGVEHVSRRFKEKGIFNLIIKEVMCFEVALCCPDLPVMLTDEVFLAMGSHLIKVLEKKLNRIGLNMDELKTDLCIYFRDEELRKESFLIEIMDLGIKAIWKRLELKPEADDQSD
;
A
#
# COMPACT_ATOMS: atom_id res chain seq x y z
N MET A 1 22.64 -11.66 49.18
CA MET A 1 21.32 -11.78 48.56
C MET A 1 20.36 -12.15 49.66
N THR A 2 19.49 -11.21 50.03
CA THR A 2 18.50 -11.42 51.10
C THR A 2 17.27 -12.16 50.55
N GLU A 3 16.47 -12.73 51.44
CA GLU A 3 15.23 -13.45 51.08
C GLU A 3 14.24 -12.52 50.36
N GLU A 4 14.19 -11.24 50.76
CA GLU A 4 13.39 -10.19 50.14
C GLU A 4 13.86 -9.84 48.70
N GLU A 5 15.18 -9.81 48.46
CA GLU A 5 15.75 -9.61 47.11
C GLU A 5 15.40 -10.79 46.18
N LEU A 6 15.37 -12.02 46.70
CA LEU A 6 15.00 -13.22 45.95
C LEU A 6 13.50 -13.19 45.56
N GLU A 7 12.65 -12.75 46.48
CA GLU A 7 11.20 -12.69 46.29
C GLU A 7 10.81 -11.62 45.25
N ASN A 8 11.46 -10.46 45.27
CA ASN A 8 11.30 -9.42 44.26
C ASN A 8 11.75 -9.89 42.87
N LEU A 9 12.92 -10.53 42.78
CA LEU A 9 13.43 -11.10 41.52
C LEU A 9 12.47 -12.16 40.94
N MET A 10 11.88 -12.99 41.80
CA MET A 10 10.87 -13.96 41.36
C MET A 10 9.59 -13.30 40.83
N SER A 11 9.18 -12.17 41.40
CA SER A 11 8.03 -11.40 40.90
C SER A 11 8.33 -10.78 39.53
N GLU A 12 9.48 -10.13 39.37
CA GLU A 12 9.90 -9.56 38.08
C GLU A 12 10.01 -10.62 36.99
N ILE A 13 10.59 -11.79 37.29
CA ILE A 13 10.68 -12.89 36.33
C ILE A 13 9.28 -13.35 35.90
N LYS A 14 8.31 -13.40 36.82
CA LYS A 14 6.92 -13.76 36.50
C LYS A 14 6.26 -12.74 35.58
N ASP A 15 6.46 -11.45 35.84
CA ASP A 15 5.90 -10.38 35.02
C ASP A 15 6.51 -10.37 33.62
N ILE A 16 7.84 -10.47 33.51
CA ILE A 16 8.53 -10.58 32.23
C ILE A 16 8.06 -11.83 31.46
N THR A 17 7.90 -12.96 32.14
CA THR A 17 7.43 -14.21 31.51
C THR A 17 6.01 -14.08 30.98
N ARG A 18 5.16 -13.29 31.65
CA ARG A 18 3.80 -12.99 31.19
C ARG A 18 3.84 -12.07 29.96
N GLU A 19 4.61 -10.99 30.00
CA GLU A 19 4.77 -10.07 28.87
C GLU A 19 5.33 -10.77 27.62
N VAL A 20 6.34 -11.62 27.79
CA VAL A 20 6.90 -12.42 26.67
C VAL A 20 5.86 -13.38 26.10
N ARG A 21 5.01 -13.96 26.93
CA ARG A 21 3.94 -14.86 26.47
C ARG A 21 2.85 -14.10 25.71
N ASP A 22 2.44 -12.94 26.22
CA ASP A 22 1.45 -12.09 25.56
C ASP A 22 1.99 -11.52 24.24
N LEU A 23 3.28 -11.18 24.19
CA LEU A 23 3.97 -10.77 22.98
C LEU A 23 4.06 -11.91 21.95
N ASN A 24 4.45 -13.12 22.37
CA ASN A 24 4.49 -14.29 21.48
C ASN A 24 3.10 -14.61 20.93
N LYS A 25 2.06 -14.54 21.76
CA LYS A 25 0.67 -14.73 21.30
C LYS A 25 0.29 -13.66 20.27
N ARG A 26 0.64 -12.40 20.50
CA ARG A 26 0.43 -11.32 19.52
C ARG A 26 1.20 -11.53 18.22
N VAL A 27 2.39 -12.11 18.28
CA VAL A 27 3.20 -12.47 17.10
C VAL A 27 2.56 -13.63 16.34
N ASP A 28 2.07 -14.67 17.03
CA ASP A 28 1.35 -15.78 16.41
C ASP A 28 0.02 -15.32 15.78
N ASP A 29 -0.71 -14.42 16.45
CA ASP A 29 -1.90 -13.76 15.90
C ASP A 29 -1.53 -12.90 14.67
N PHE A 30 -0.35 -12.28 14.67
CA PHE A 30 0.22 -11.57 13.52
C PHE A 30 0.56 -12.51 12.35
N GLU A 31 1.09 -13.71 12.62
CA GLU A 31 1.38 -14.73 11.62
C GLU A 31 0.11 -15.36 11.03
N GLU A 32 -0.94 -15.56 11.82
CA GLU A 32 -2.25 -15.98 11.30
C GLU A 32 -2.91 -14.85 10.47
N LYS A 33 -2.72 -13.58 10.85
CA LYS A 33 -3.05 -12.41 10.00
C LYS A 33 -2.26 -12.43 8.68
N PHE A 34 -1.06 -13.01 8.59
CA PHE A 34 -0.30 -13.08 7.33
C PHE A 34 -1.00 -13.91 6.22
N LEU A 35 -1.80 -14.92 6.59
CA LEU A 35 -2.66 -15.66 5.64
C LEU A 35 -3.80 -14.78 5.10
N LYS A 36 -4.26 -13.77 5.87
CA LYS A 36 -5.31 -12.80 5.53
C LYS A 36 -4.87 -11.70 4.55
N TYR A 37 -3.63 -11.71 4.04
CA TYR A 37 -3.18 -10.79 2.97
C TYR A 37 -3.19 -11.43 1.57
N ASN A 38 -3.77 -12.63 1.43
CA ASN A 38 -3.92 -13.26 0.12
C ASN A 38 -5.15 -12.71 -0.61
N VAL A 39 -5.01 -11.51 -1.15
CA VAL A 39 -5.99 -10.93 -2.08
C VAL A 39 -6.38 -11.98 -3.11
N PRO A 40 -7.69 -12.21 -3.33
CA PRO A 40 -8.16 -13.08 -4.40
C PRO A 40 -7.41 -12.75 -5.70
N ARG A 41 -7.01 -13.76 -6.46
CA ARG A 41 -6.42 -13.52 -7.78
C ARG A 41 -7.55 -13.46 -8.80
N LEU A 42 -7.51 -12.46 -9.67
CA LEU A 42 -8.37 -12.43 -10.86
C LEU A 42 -8.07 -13.67 -11.71
N ARG A 43 -9.06 -14.54 -11.88
CA ARG A 43 -8.93 -15.71 -12.75
C ARG A 43 -9.12 -15.27 -14.21
N GLU A 44 -8.46 -15.92 -15.16
CA GLU A 44 -8.55 -15.57 -16.59
C GLU A 44 -9.98 -15.59 -17.14
N SER A 45 -10.88 -16.35 -16.52
CA SER A 45 -12.29 -16.49 -16.91
C SER A 45 -13.27 -15.66 -16.06
N GLU A 46 -12.78 -14.94 -15.05
CA GLU A 46 -13.60 -14.17 -14.12
C GLU A 46 -13.86 -12.77 -14.69
N SER A 47 -15.12 -12.32 -14.65
CA SER A 47 -15.42 -10.93 -14.97
C SER A 47 -14.85 -10.02 -13.88
N LEU A 48 -14.52 -8.79 -14.25
CA LEU A 48 -13.99 -7.85 -13.28
C LEU A 48 -15.00 -7.51 -12.17
N GLU A 49 -16.29 -7.46 -12.49
CA GLU A 49 -17.37 -7.30 -11.52
C GLU A 49 -17.34 -8.40 -10.45
N ASN A 50 -17.22 -9.67 -10.86
CA ASN A 50 -17.09 -10.80 -9.94
C ASN A 50 -15.80 -10.71 -9.10
N TYR A 51 -14.74 -10.18 -9.69
CA TYR A 51 -13.48 -9.98 -8.98
C TYR A 51 -13.59 -8.86 -7.94
N ALA A 52 -14.19 -7.72 -8.29
CA ALA A 52 -14.47 -6.63 -7.37
C ALA A 52 -15.38 -7.07 -6.22
N GLU A 53 -16.41 -7.89 -6.50
CA GLU A 53 -17.22 -8.54 -5.47
C GLU A 53 -16.39 -9.45 -4.55
N SER A 54 -15.49 -10.25 -5.12
CA SER A 54 -14.59 -11.12 -4.36
C SER A 54 -13.63 -10.32 -3.48
N VAL A 55 -13.08 -9.23 -3.99
CA VAL A 55 -12.23 -8.30 -3.22
C VAL A 55 -13.05 -7.64 -2.11
N ARG A 56 -14.28 -7.18 -2.39
CA ARG A 56 -15.17 -6.58 -1.39
C ARG A 56 -15.53 -7.57 -0.27
N ALA A 57 -15.84 -8.81 -0.63
CA ALA A 57 -16.11 -9.88 0.34
C ALA A 57 -14.86 -10.21 1.18
N PHE A 58 -13.69 -10.20 0.57
CA PHE A 58 -12.41 -10.37 1.27
C PHE A 58 -12.15 -9.21 2.24
N MET A 59 -12.34 -7.97 1.79
CA MET A 59 -12.13 -6.78 2.60
C MET A 59 -13.10 -6.65 3.76
N ALA A 60 -14.26 -7.30 3.72
CA ALA A 60 -15.17 -7.39 4.85
C ALA A 60 -14.48 -7.96 6.11
N ILE A 61 -13.51 -8.86 5.97
CA ILE A 61 -12.73 -9.39 7.10
C ILE A 61 -11.96 -8.25 7.77
N TRP A 62 -11.25 -7.44 6.99
CA TRP A 62 -10.47 -6.32 7.49
C TRP A 62 -11.35 -5.21 8.06
N LYS A 63 -12.52 -4.95 7.46
CA LYS A 63 -13.51 -4.01 8.02
C LYS A 63 -14.03 -4.48 9.39
N GLU A 64 -14.26 -5.77 9.57
CA GLU A 64 -14.67 -6.31 10.87
C GLU A 64 -13.53 -6.25 11.90
N GLU A 65 -12.28 -6.51 11.52
CA GLU A 65 -11.14 -6.32 12.44
C GLU A 65 -10.97 -4.85 12.83
N ALA A 66 -11.11 -3.93 11.87
CA ALA A 66 -11.09 -2.49 12.15
C ALA A 66 -12.18 -2.11 13.15
N LYS A 67 -13.42 -2.57 12.97
CA LYS A 67 -14.50 -2.34 13.94
C LYS A 67 -14.19 -2.86 15.34
N LYS A 68 -13.56 -4.04 15.45
CA LYS A 68 -13.16 -4.57 16.76
C LYS A 68 -12.11 -3.70 17.43
N GLY A 69 -11.04 -3.36 16.71
CA GLY A 69 -9.98 -2.50 17.24
C GLY A 69 -10.52 -1.13 17.66
N ARG A 70 -11.40 -0.51 16.87
CA ARG A 70 -12.15 0.69 17.27
C ARG A 70 -12.92 0.49 18.59
N GLY A 71 -13.62 -0.64 18.73
CA GLY A 71 -14.34 -1.00 19.96
C GLY A 71 -13.44 -1.18 21.18
N GLU A 72 -12.17 -1.52 20.97
CA GLU A 72 -11.14 -1.62 22.02
C GLU A 72 -10.40 -0.29 22.28
N GLY A 73 -10.75 0.77 21.55
CA GLY A 73 -10.11 2.09 21.64
C GLY A 73 -8.76 2.17 20.91
N GLU A 74 -8.47 1.21 20.04
CA GLU A 74 -7.27 1.19 19.22
C GLU A 74 -7.34 2.25 18.10
N LYS A 75 -6.16 2.66 17.63
CA LYS A 75 -6.00 3.68 16.60
C LYS A 75 -5.20 3.14 15.44
N SER A 76 -5.49 3.66 14.25
CA SER A 76 -4.68 3.40 13.07
C SER A 76 -3.32 4.07 13.20
N LEU A 77 -2.35 3.63 12.39
CA LEU A 77 -1.06 4.29 12.32
C LEU A 77 -1.21 5.73 11.83
N ILE A 78 -2.09 6.00 10.86
CA ILE A 78 -2.39 7.35 10.38
C ILE A 78 -2.80 8.28 11.51
N GLU A 79 -3.75 7.86 12.36
CA GLU A 79 -4.18 8.66 13.52
C GLU A 79 -3.06 8.87 14.53
N TRP A 80 -2.26 7.85 14.80
CA TRP A 80 -1.09 8.00 15.67
C TRP A 80 -0.11 9.03 15.11
N LEU A 81 0.14 9.02 13.80
CA LEU A 81 1.01 10.00 13.16
C LEU A 81 0.45 11.42 13.29
N GLN A 82 -0.88 11.61 13.19
CA GLN A 82 -1.51 12.90 13.43
C GLN A 82 -1.30 13.39 14.87
N LEU A 83 -1.40 12.50 15.86
CA LEU A 83 -1.14 12.83 17.26
C LEU A 83 0.34 13.18 17.51
N LEU A 84 1.27 12.50 16.83
CA LEU A 84 2.70 12.84 16.90
C LEU A 84 2.99 14.20 16.27
N GLU A 85 2.35 14.54 15.15
CA GLU A 85 2.49 15.85 14.48
C GLU A 85 2.03 17.00 15.38
N GLN A 86 0.95 16.79 16.15
CA GLN A 86 0.38 17.77 17.06
C GLN A 86 1.09 17.84 18.42
N SER A 87 2.06 16.95 18.68
CA SER A 87 2.78 16.93 19.95
C SER A 87 3.72 18.14 20.08
N ASP A 88 3.83 18.70 21.28
CA ASP A 88 4.83 19.74 21.58
C ASP A 88 6.28 19.19 21.65
N SER A 89 6.44 17.87 21.74
CA SER A 89 7.76 17.23 21.80
C SER A 89 8.44 17.22 20.43
N GLU A 90 9.64 17.81 20.35
CA GLU A 90 10.46 17.77 19.13
C GLU A 90 10.89 16.35 18.75
N GLU A 91 11.06 15.46 19.73
CA GLU A 91 11.36 14.04 19.47
C GLU A 91 10.17 13.38 18.75
N ARG A 92 8.94 13.61 19.24
CA ARG A 92 7.73 13.07 18.62
C ARG A 92 7.49 13.63 17.22
N LYS A 93 7.76 14.93 17.00
CA LYS A 93 7.72 15.53 15.66
C LYS A 93 8.79 14.94 14.73
N SER A 94 9.97 14.60 15.26
CA SER A 94 11.02 13.92 14.49
C SER A 94 10.56 12.51 14.08
N THR A 95 9.98 11.75 15.01
CA THR A 95 9.39 10.43 14.75
C THR A 95 8.27 10.50 13.70
N PHE A 96 7.38 11.49 13.82
CA PHE A 96 6.36 11.77 12.80
C PHE A 96 6.99 11.99 11.42
N LYS A 97 7.98 12.87 11.31
CA LYS A 97 8.66 13.15 10.03
C LYS A 97 9.26 11.88 9.44
N ALA A 98 9.94 11.07 10.25
CA ALA A 98 10.53 9.81 9.80
C ALA A 98 9.45 8.86 9.25
N MET A 99 8.37 8.63 9.99
CA MET A 99 7.29 7.75 9.57
C MET A 99 6.52 8.26 8.35
N ARG A 100 6.31 9.58 8.26
CA ARG A 100 5.74 10.20 7.07
C ARG A 100 6.61 9.96 5.84
N HIS A 101 7.94 10.04 5.96
CA HIS A 101 8.84 9.70 4.86
C HIS A 101 8.68 8.23 4.45
N VAL A 102 8.59 7.31 5.42
CA VAL A 102 8.35 5.88 5.12
C VAL A 102 7.06 5.68 4.32
N ALA A 103 5.94 6.26 4.78
CA ALA A 103 4.66 6.14 4.08
C ALA A 103 4.72 6.74 2.67
N VAL A 104 5.30 7.94 2.53
CA VAL A 104 5.43 8.62 1.23
C VAL A 104 6.32 7.83 0.28
N ASP A 105 7.48 7.33 0.73
CA ASP A 105 8.41 6.59 -0.12
C ASP A 105 7.83 5.27 -0.60
N LEU A 106 7.18 4.51 0.29
CA LEU A 106 6.51 3.26 -0.08
C LEU A 106 5.32 3.50 -1.01
N GLY A 107 4.51 4.51 -0.73
CA GLY A 107 3.41 4.92 -1.59
C GLY A 107 3.89 5.32 -2.99
N MET A 108 4.97 6.11 -3.08
CA MET A 108 5.61 6.47 -4.34
C MET A 108 6.11 5.25 -5.11
N LEU A 109 6.73 4.27 -4.45
CA LEU A 109 7.18 3.04 -5.11
C LEU A 109 6.01 2.24 -5.70
N ILE A 110 4.93 2.04 -4.93
CA ILE A 110 3.75 1.30 -5.42
C ILE A 110 3.11 2.05 -6.60
N THR A 111 2.92 3.36 -6.48
CA THR A 111 2.31 4.18 -7.54
C THR A 111 3.18 4.30 -8.79
N HIS A 112 4.50 4.25 -8.66
CA HIS A 112 5.41 4.16 -9.79
C HIS A 112 5.20 2.84 -10.55
N LEU A 113 5.15 1.70 -9.84
CA LEU A 113 4.89 0.40 -10.47
C LEU A 113 3.52 0.36 -11.17
N LEU A 114 2.52 1.00 -10.57
CA LEU A 114 1.18 1.14 -11.15
C LEU A 114 1.20 1.98 -12.44
N SER A 115 1.90 3.11 -12.42
CA SER A 115 1.99 4.02 -13.56
C SER A 115 2.75 3.40 -14.73
N GLU A 116 3.82 2.66 -14.45
CA GLU A 116 4.51 1.85 -15.46
C GLU A 116 3.61 0.77 -16.04
N SER A 117 2.79 0.10 -15.20
CA SER A 117 1.82 -0.89 -15.67
C SER A 117 0.78 -0.27 -16.62
N PHE A 118 0.30 0.94 -16.32
CA PHE A 118 -0.55 1.70 -17.23
C PHE A 118 0.15 2.05 -18.54
N LEU A 119 1.44 2.42 -18.49
CA LEU A 119 2.24 2.71 -19.68
C LEU A 119 2.42 1.46 -20.56
N PHE A 120 2.67 0.30 -19.95
CA PHE A 120 2.73 -0.98 -20.64
C PHE A 120 1.43 -1.31 -21.38
N MET A 121 0.30 -1.14 -20.71
CA MET A 121 -1.01 -1.29 -21.36
C MET A 121 -1.21 -0.25 -22.46
N TRP A 122 -0.77 0.99 -22.23
CA TRP A 122 -0.91 2.07 -23.19
C TRP A 122 -0.29 1.73 -24.55
N VAL A 123 0.88 1.08 -24.52
CA VAL A 123 1.60 0.68 -25.73
C VAL A 123 0.99 -0.58 -26.35
N SER A 124 0.57 -1.54 -25.52
CA SER A 124 0.21 -2.89 -25.97
C SER A 124 -1.28 -3.15 -26.21
N ALA A 125 -2.16 -2.25 -25.74
CA ALA A 125 -3.61 -2.36 -25.86
C ALA A 125 -4.22 -1.15 -26.61
N ASN A 126 -5.48 -1.28 -27.03
CA ASN A 126 -6.19 -0.17 -27.68
C ASN A 126 -6.75 0.82 -26.64
N ARG A 127 -7.06 2.06 -27.07
CA ARG A 127 -7.57 3.13 -26.17
C ARG A 127 -8.82 2.74 -25.36
N LYS A 128 -9.70 1.90 -25.91
CA LYS A 128 -10.92 1.46 -25.20
C LYS A 128 -10.57 0.46 -24.09
N GLU A 129 -9.70 -0.51 -24.38
CA GLU A 129 -9.20 -1.47 -23.39
C GLU A 129 -8.41 -0.78 -22.28
N ILE A 130 -7.55 0.18 -22.62
CA ILE A 130 -6.80 0.95 -21.61
C ILE A 130 -7.75 1.72 -20.68
N LYS A 131 -8.74 2.41 -21.25
CA LYS A 131 -9.71 3.14 -20.44
C LYS A 131 -10.47 2.19 -19.52
N GLN A 132 -10.96 1.08 -20.05
CA GLN A 132 -11.66 0.08 -19.27
C GLN A 132 -10.78 -0.44 -18.13
N ASN A 133 -9.53 -0.81 -18.39
CA ASN A 133 -8.63 -1.31 -17.36
C ASN A 133 -8.33 -0.28 -16.26
N VAL A 134 -8.29 1.02 -16.59
CA VAL A 134 -8.11 2.09 -15.59
C VAL A 134 -9.37 2.26 -14.75
N ASP A 135 -10.55 2.30 -15.39
CA ASP A 135 -11.84 2.42 -14.72
C ASP A 135 -12.03 1.22 -13.77
N ASP A 136 -11.78 0.02 -14.28
CA ASP A 136 -11.79 -1.26 -13.55
C ASP A 136 -10.82 -1.28 -12.35
N PHE A 137 -9.59 -0.83 -12.56
CA PHE A 137 -8.60 -0.78 -11.48
C PHE A 137 -9.02 0.20 -10.38
N THR A 138 -9.61 1.33 -10.76
CA THR A 138 -10.12 2.33 -9.81
C THR A 138 -11.24 1.76 -8.96
N GLU A 139 -12.19 1.04 -9.57
CA GLU A 139 -13.26 0.35 -8.82
C GLU A 139 -12.70 -0.68 -7.82
N ILE A 140 -11.67 -1.44 -8.21
CA ILE A 140 -11.01 -2.39 -7.31
C ILE A 140 -10.31 -1.67 -6.16
N LEU A 141 -9.61 -0.56 -6.42
CA LEU A 141 -8.94 0.22 -5.38
C LEU A 141 -9.94 0.73 -4.33
N GLU A 142 -11.08 1.25 -4.76
CA GLU A 142 -12.14 1.73 -3.87
C GLU A 142 -12.66 0.60 -2.96
N CYS A 143 -12.69 -0.64 -3.46
CA CYS A 143 -13.06 -1.81 -2.65
C CYS A 143 -12.03 -2.14 -1.55
N LEU A 144 -10.78 -1.70 -1.67
CA LEU A 144 -9.71 -1.95 -0.70
C LEU A 144 -9.79 -1.06 0.54
N SER A 145 -10.61 0.00 0.51
CA SER A 145 -10.72 0.93 1.64
C SER A 145 -11.26 0.24 2.88
N ILE A 146 -10.54 0.35 4.00
CA ILE A 146 -10.97 -0.22 5.29
C ILE A 146 -12.06 0.65 5.91
N GLU A 147 -11.82 1.96 5.91
CA GLU A 147 -12.77 2.99 6.37
C GLU A 147 -13.22 3.83 5.17
N ASP A 148 -14.36 4.51 5.26
CA ASP A 148 -15.00 5.15 4.09
C ASP A 148 -14.24 6.40 3.57
N ASN A 149 -13.21 6.84 4.28
CA ASN A 149 -12.41 8.05 4.04
C ASN A 149 -10.90 7.77 4.09
N SER A 150 -10.47 6.63 3.52
CA SER A 150 -9.05 6.29 3.48
C SER A 150 -8.26 7.27 2.61
N VAL A 151 -7.43 8.07 3.29
CA VAL A 151 -6.46 8.97 2.64
C VAL A 151 -5.48 8.22 1.73
N VAL A 152 -5.18 6.95 2.05
CA VAL A 152 -4.25 6.11 1.28
C VAL A 152 -4.91 5.68 -0.03
N ILE A 153 -6.11 5.10 0.03
CA ILE A 153 -6.85 4.69 -1.19
C ILE A 153 -7.17 5.90 -2.06
N ASP A 154 -7.63 7.00 -1.47
CA ASP A 154 -7.88 8.25 -2.20
C ASP A 154 -6.63 8.69 -2.97
N THR A 155 -5.45 8.63 -2.34
CA THR A 155 -4.18 8.98 -2.98
C THR A 155 -3.87 8.07 -4.18
N PHE A 156 -4.14 6.76 -4.08
CA PHE A 156 -3.98 5.84 -5.20
C PHE A 156 -4.98 6.12 -6.33
N VAL A 157 -6.25 6.40 -6.00
CA VAL A 157 -7.29 6.79 -6.97
C VAL A 157 -6.93 8.10 -7.69
N TYR A 158 -6.35 9.07 -6.99
CA TYR A 158 -5.82 10.28 -7.65
C TYR A 158 -4.73 9.96 -8.67
N VAL A 159 -3.89 8.97 -8.42
CA VAL A 159 -2.86 8.53 -9.38
C VAL A 159 -3.50 7.83 -10.58
N THR A 160 -4.53 6.99 -10.39
CA THR A 160 -5.22 6.33 -11.51
C THR A 160 -5.96 7.31 -12.41
N ASP A 161 -6.45 8.43 -11.87
CA ASP A 161 -7.03 9.52 -12.67
C ASP A 161 -5.94 10.36 -13.38
N PHE A 162 -4.79 10.56 -12.74
CA PHE A 162 -3.68 11.35 -13.29
C PHE A 162 -2.95 10.65 -14.45
N ALA A 163 -2.58 9.37 -14.29
CA ALA A 163 -1.71 8.67 -15.23
C ALA A 163 -2.25 8.64 -16.69
N PRO A 164 -3.53 8.33 -16.95
CA PRO A 164 -4.08 8.35 -18.31
C PRO A 164 -4.10 9.77 -18.91
N LYS A 165 -4.32 10.81 -18.09
CA LYS A 165 -4.29 12.20 -18.54
C LYS A 165 -2.88 12.61 -18.95
N ALA A 166 -1.88 12.21 -18.17
CA ALA A 166 -0.47 12.41 -18.51
C ALA A 166 -0.10 11.70 -19.83
N MET A 167 -0.56 10.46 -20.02
CA MET A 167 -0.28 9.68 -21.24
C MET A 167 -0.94 10.24 -22.50
N ARG A 168 -2.13 10.85 -22.39
CA ARG A 168 -2.79 11.52 -23.54
C ARG A 168 -2.01 12.71 -24.10
N SER A 169 -1.02 13.23 -23.38
CA SER A 169 -0.20 14.35 -23.85
C SER A 169 0.67 13.99 -25.06
N ARG A 170 0.91 12.69 -25.34
CA ARG A 170 1.67 12.24 -26.51
C ARG A 170 1.14 10.92 -27.07
N GLU A 171 1.10 10.83 -28.39
CA GLU A 171 0.83 9.56 -29.08
C GLU A 171 2.11 8.72 -29.13
N LEU A 172 2.15 7.67 -28.31
CA LEU A 172 3.01 6.51 -28.54
C LEU A 172 2.38 5.68 -29.66
N GLN A 173 3.20 5.13 -30.56
CA GLN A 173 2.66 4.17 -31.52
C GLN A 173 2.24 2.92 -30.76
N HIS A 174 1.05 2.42 -31.08
CA HIS A 174 0.64 1.09 -30.67
C HIS A 174 1.46 0.09 -31.49
N ALA A 175 2.64 -0.27 -30.98
CA ALA A 175 3.27 -1.50 -31.40
C ALA A 175 2.30 -2.60 -30.96
N GLY A 176 1.66 -3.30 -31.89
CA GLY A 176 0.73 -4.39 -31.60
C GLY A 176 1.44 -5.59 -30.97
N VAL A 177 2.03 -5.39 -29.78
CA VAL A 177 2.86 -6.36 -29.07
C VAL A 177 1.95 -7.22 -28.18
N GLU A 178 1.06 -7.96 -28.84
CA GLU A 178 0.08 -8.84 -28.18
C GLU A 178 0.77 -9.87 -27.27
N HIS A 179 1.98 -10.32 -27.65
CA HIS A 179 2.84 -11.18 -26.86
C HIS A 179 3.20 -10.56 -25.49
N VAL A 180 3.59 -9.28 -25.44
CA VAL A 180 3.96 -8.61 -24.17
C VAL A 180 2.72 -8.38 -23.32
N SER A 181 1.59 -7.99 -23.94
CA SER A 181 0.30 -7.87 -23.23
C SER A 181 -0.12 -9.20 -22.58
N ARG A 182 0.06 -10.32 -23.30
CA ARG A 182 -0.22 -11.66 -22.77
C ARG A 182 0.70 -12.02 -21.60
N ARG A 183 2.02 -11.85 -21.73
CA ARG A 183 2.98 -12.13 -20.64
C ARG A 183 2.73 -11.24 -19.41
N PHE A 184 2.34 -9.98 -19.63
CA PHE A 184 1.94 -9.07 -18.56
C PHE A 184 0.73 -9.60 -17.78
N LYS A 185 -0.31 -10.08 -18.47
CA LYS A 185 -1.51 -10.72 -17.87
C LYS A 185 -1.14 -12.03 -17.16
N GLU A 186 -0.35 -12.91 -17.78
CA GLU A 186 0.13 -14.19 -17.22
C GLU A 186 0.93 -13.99 -15.91
N LYS A 187 1.77 -12.96 -15.86
CA LYS A 187 2.53 -12.61 -14.64
C LYS A 187 1.63 -12.02 -13.54
N GLY A 188 0.40 -11.62 -13.86
CA GLY A 188 -0.57 -11.09 -12.90
C GLY A 188 -0.10 -9.80 -12.22
N ILE A 189 0.62 -8.93 -12.93
CA ILE A 189 1.29 -7.75 -12.36
C ILE A 189 0.30 -6.82 -11.65
N PHE A 190 -0.86 -6.53 -12.24
CA PHE A 190 -1.88 -5.72 -11.56
C PHE A 190 -2.33 -6.33 -10.25
N ASN A 191 -2.57 -7.64 -10.21
CA ASN A 191 -2.97 -8.31 -8.99
C ASN A 191 -1.86 -8.25 -7.91
N LEU A 192 -0.59 -8.31 -8.30
CA LEU A 192 0.51 -8.10 -7.37
C LEU A 192 0.51 -6.67 -6.81
N ILE A 193 0.27 -5.67 -7.65
CA ILE A 193 0.19 -4.26 -7.22
C ILE A 193 -1.02 -4.04 -6.30
N ILE A 194 -2.22 -4.52 -6.66
CA ILE A 194 -3.43 -4.47 -5.82
C ILE A 194 -3.15 -5.06 -4.44
N LYS A 195 -2.47 -6.21 -4.40
CA LYS A 195 -2.08 -6.85 -3.14
C LYS A 195 -1.19 -5.95 -2.28
N GLU A 196 -0.21 -5.28 -2.87
CA GLU A 196 0.67 -4.38 -2.10
C GLU A 196 -0.05 -3.08 -1.71
N VAL A 197 -0.96 -2.54 -2.53
CA VAL A 197 -1.84 -1.43 -2.13
C VAL A 197 -2.68 -1.81 -0.92
N MET A 198 -3.30 -2.99 -0.93
CA MET A 198 -4.08 -3.47 0.21
C MET A 198 -3.21 -3.67 1.46
N CYS A 199 -2.03 -4.28 1.32
CA CYS A 199 -1.12 -4.44 2.47
C CYS A 199 -0.73 -3.08 3.06
N PHE A 200 -0.54 -2.07 2.21
CA PHE A 200 -0.21 -0.73 2.61
C PHE A 200 -1.39 -0.02 3.28
N GLU A 201 -2.59 -0.14 2.73
CA GLU A 201 -3.84 0.34 3.34
C GLU A 201 -4.07 -0.26 4.73
N VAL A 202 -3.99 -1.59 4.86
CA VAL A 202 -4.13 -2.28 6.16
C VAL A 202 -3.08 -1.80 7.15
N ALA A 203 -1.82 -1.73 6.73
CA ALA A 203 -0.73 -1.32 7.62
C ALA A 203 -0.86 0.11 8.15
N LEU A 204 -1.50 1.01 7.40
CA LEU A 204 -1.61 2.42 7.75
C LEU A 204 -2.95 2.77 8.40
N CYS A 205 -4.04 2.18 7.90
CA CYS A 205 -5.41 2.60 8.19
C CYS A 205 -6.17 1.61 9.09
N CYS A 206 -5.70 0.38 9.27
CA CYS A 206 -6.36 -0.53 10.21
C CYS A 206 -6.10 -0.06 11.66
N PRO A 207 -7.15 0.17 12.46
CA PRO A 207 -7.01 0.52 13.87
C PRO A 207 -6.72 -0.73 14.70
N ASP A 208 -5.47 -1.19 14.70
CA ASP A 208 -5.03 -2.37 15.46
C ASP A 208 -3.83 -2.09 16.38
N LEU A 209 -3.58 -0.81 16.68
CA LEU A 209 -2.48 -0.36 17.51
C LEU A 209 -2.95 0.12 18.89
N PRO A 210 -2.26 -0.29 19.97
CA PRO A 210 -2.66 0.05 21.33
C PRO A 210 -2.46 1.53 21.66
N VAL A 211 -3.14 1.98 22.71
CA VAL A 211 -3.21 3.38 23.21
C VAL A 211 -1.86 4.00 23.60
N MET A 212 -0.80 3.20 23.77
CA MET A 212 0.52 3.71 24.15
C MET A 212 1.63 3.09 23.31
N LEU A 213 2.08 3.83 22.29
CA LEU A 213 3.27 3.52 21.51
C LEU A 213 4.39 4.53 21.82
N THR A 214 5.60 3.99 21.98
CA THR A 214 6.81 4.80 22.09
C THR A 214 7.37 5.11 20.70
N ASP A 215 8.19 6.16 20.62
CA ASP A 215 8.82 6.58 19.37
C ASP A 215 9.68 5.47 18.74
N GLU A 216 10.38 4.69 19.56
CA GLU A 216 11.15 3.52 19.12
C GLU A 216 10.27 2.46 18.44
N VAL A 217 9.06 2.23 18.95
CA VAL A 217 8.13 1.26 18.35
C VAL A 217 7.66 1.75 16.98
N PHE A 218 7.34 3.04 16.83
CA PHE A 218 7.01 3.60 15.52
C PHE A 218 8.14 3.40 14.51
N LEU A 219 9.38 3.74 14.88
CA LEU A 219 10.54 3.60 14.00
C LEU A 219 10.81 2.13 13.64
N ALA A 220 10.62 1.20 14.59
CA ALA A 220 10.73 -0.23 14.35
C ALA A 220 9.66 -0.72 13.36
N MET A 221 8.42 -0.25 13.50
CA MET A 221 7.33 -0.55 12.56
C MET A 221 7.65 0.00 11.16
N GLY A 222 8.09 1.25 11.05
CA GLY A 222 8.49 1.83 9.76
C GLY A 222 9.60 1.03 9.08
N SER A 223 10.63 0.65 9.84
CA SER A 223 11.73 -0.20 9.36
C SER A 223 11.24 -1.57 8.89
N HIS A 224 10.29 -2.16 9.62
CA HIS A 224 9.68 -3.43 9.25
C HIS A 224 8.85 -3.32 7.96
N LEU A 225 8.04 -2.27 7.83
CA LEU A 225 7.23 -1.99 6.64
C LEU A 225 8.10 -1.85 5.40
N ILE A 226 9.20 -1.08 5.48
CA ILE A 226 10.19 -0.98 4.40
C ILE A 226 10.66 -2.37 4.00
N LYS A 227 11.18 -3.15 4.95
CA LYS A 227 11.74 -4.47 4.67
C LYS A 227 10.75 -5.44 4.01
N VAL A 228 9.50 -5.44 4.48
CA VAL A 228 8.46 -6.35 3.97
C VAL A 228 7.97 -5.93 2.59
N LEU A 229 7.67 -4.65 2.39
CA LEU A 229 7.12 -4.15 1.14
C LEU A 229 8.20 -4.05 0.06
N GLU A 230 9.37 -3.48 0.37
CA GLU A 230 10.45 -3.29 -0.60
C GLU A 230 10.86 -4.59 -1.29
N LYS A 231 10.98 -5.69 -0.53
CA LYS A 231 11.28 -7.01 -1.11
C LYS A 231 10.23 -7.45 -2.14
N LYS A 232 8.96 -7.20 -1.88
CA LYS A 232 7.85 -7.58 -2.78
C LYS A 232 7.77 -6.62 -3.96
N LEU A 233 7.94 -5.32 -3.74
CA LEU A 233 7.96 -4.29 -4.78
C LEU A 233 9.14 -4.50 -5.74
N ASN A 234 10.33 -4.84 -5.23
CA ASN A 234 11.49 -5.20 -6.06
C ASN A 234 11.20 -6.41 -6.94
N ARG A 235 10.47 -7.41 -6.42
CA ARG A 235 10.05 -8.57 -7.24
C ARG A 235 9.08 -8.17 -8.35
N ILE A 236 8.16 -7.25 -8.09
CA ILE A 236 7.25 -6.71 -9.11
C ILE A 236 8.04 -5.90 -10.14
N GLY A 237 8.98 -5.06 -9.70
CA GLY A 237 9.89 -4.29 -10.55
C GLY A 237 10.69 -5.19 -11.49
N LEU A 238 11.31 -6.26 -10.97
CA LEU A 238 12.04 -7.23 -11.81
C LEU A 238 11.15 -7.89 -12.87
N ASN A 239 9.89 -8.20 -12.53
CA ASN A 239 8.93 -8.73 -13.51
C ASN A 239 8.60 -7.70 -14.60
N MET A 240 8.51 -6.42 -14.25
CA MET A 240 8.31 -5.35 -15.22
C MET A 240 9.54 -5.10 -16.08
N ASP A 241 10.74 -5.11 -15.51
CA ASP A 241 11.98 -4.91 -16.27
C ASP A 241 12.22 -6.02 -17.30
N GLU A 242 11.82 -7.27 -17.00
CA GLU A 242 11.79 -8.35 -17.99
C GLU A 242 10.86 -8.00 -19.16
N LEU A 243 9.65 -7.51 -18.87
CA LEU A 243 8.70 -7.07 -19.91
C LEU A 243 9.18 -5.84 -20.68
N LYS A 244 9.90 -4.91 -20.03
CA LYS A 244 10.46 -3.71 -20.68
C LYS A 244 11.51 -4.15 -21.69
N THR A 245 12.35 -5.09 -21.31
CA THR A 245 13.37 -5.67 -22.19
C THR A 245 12.74 -6.28 -23.43
N ASP A 246 11.64 -7.03 -23.26
CA ASP A 246 10.88 -7.58 -24.38
C ASP A 246 10.25 -6.48 -25.27
N LEU A 247 9.73 -5.41 -24.66
CA LEU A 247 9.10 -4.28 -25.36
C LEU A 247 10.12 -3.47 -26.18
N CYS A 248 11.31 -3.21 -25.61
CA CYS A 248 12.39 -2.44 -26.23
C CYS A 248 12.84 -3.01 -27.58
N ILE A 249 12.67 -4.31 -27.82
CA ILE A 249 12.98 -4.96 -29.12
C ILE A 249 12.12 -4.39 -30.25
N TYR A 250 10.93 -3.87 -29.94
CA TYR A 250 9.96 -3.40 -30.92
C TYR A 250 9.96 -1.88 -31.11
N PHE A 251 10.66 -1.13 -30.25
CA PHE A 251 10.66 0.32 -30.28
C PHE A 251 11.82 0.92 -31.08
N ARG A 252 11.52 2.03 -31.76
CA ARG A 252 12.53 2.91 -32.34
C ARG A 252 13.07 3.86 -31.27
N ASP A 253 14.27 4.41 -31.51
CA ASP A 253 14.89 5.41 -30.62
C ASP A 253 13.97 6.59 -30.27
N GLU A 254 13.12 7.02 -31.21
CA GLU A 254 12.17 8.11 -30.96
C GLU A 254 11.06 7.71 -29.98
N GLU A 255 10.63 6.46 -29.99
CA GLU A 255 9.59 5.93 -29.10
C GLU A 255 10.12 5.75 -27.70
N LEU A 256 11.35 5.23 -27.56
CA LEU A 256 12.06 5.15 -26.27
C LEU A 256 12.23 6.52 -25.63
N ARG A 257 12.52 7.58 -26.42
CA ARG A 257 12.58 8.96 -25.91
C ARG A 257 11.21 9.46 -25.45
N LYS A 258 10.12 9.11 -26.15
CA LYS A 258 8.76 9.49 -25.75
C LYS A 258 8.34 8.77 -24.47
N GLU A 259 8.66 7.49 -24.35
CA GLU A 259 8.43 6.67 -23.16
C GLU A 259 9.17 7.25 -21.95
N SER A 260 10.48 7.49 -22.08
CA SER A 260 11.31 8.08 -21.02
C SER A 260 10.76 9.43 -20.54
N PHE A 261 10.32 10.28 -21.46
CA PHE A 261 9.70 11.56 -21.12
C PHE A 261 8.37 11.39 -20.34
N LEU A 262 7.55 10.41 -20.72
CA LEU A 262 6.31 10.13 -20.00
C LEU A 262 6.58 9.61 -18.58
N ILE A 263 7.59 8.75 -18.41
CA ILE A 263 8.03 8.29 -17.09
C ILE A 263 8.45 9.48 -16.22
N GLU A 264 9.24 10.42 -16.75
CA GLU A 264 9.63 11.63 -16.01
C GLU A 264 8.42 12.48 -15.59
N ILE A 265 7.44 12.68 -16.48
CA ILE A 265 6.20 13.40 -16.14
C ILE A 265 5.44 12.66 -15.04
N MET A 266 5.32 11.34 -15.15
CA MET A 266 4.62 10.53 -14.17
C MET A 266 5.31 10.63 -12.80
N ASP A 267 6.62 10.51 -12.75
CA ASP A 267 7.40 10.62 -11.52
C ASP A 267 7.22 11.99 -10.84
N LEU A 268 7.23 13.07 -11.61
CA LEU A 268 6.99 14.41 -11.07
C LEU A 268 5.56 14.54 -10.52
N GLY A 269 4.57 14.01 -11.24
CA GLY A 269 3.17 14.00 -10.82
C GLY A 269 2.95 13.17 -9.55
N ILE A 270 3.48 11.95 -9.50
CA ILE A 270 3.42 11.05 -8.35
C ILE A 270 4.06 11.70 -7.13
N LYS A 271 5.25 12.28 -7.28
CA LYS A 271 5.92 13.03 -6.19
C LYS A 271 5.06 14.19 -5.70
N ALA A 272 4.39 14.91 -6.59
CA ALA A 272 3.51 16.02 -6.21
C ALA A 272 2.26 15.53 -5.48
N ILE A 273 1.68 14.40 -5.89
CA ILE A 273 0.50 13.78 -5.25
C ILE A 273 0.88 13.32 -3.83
N TRP A 274 1.93 12.53 -3.67
CA TRP A 274 2.32 12.02 -2.34
C TRP A 274 2.85 13.09 -1.39
N LYS A 275 3.49 14.15 -1.89
CA LYS A 275 3.87 15.30 -1.04
C LYS A 275 2.65 16.03 -0.45
N ARG A 276 1.52 15.97 -1.15
CA ARG A 276 0.23 16.52 -0.69
C ARG A 276 -0.55 15.55 0.19
N LEU A 277 0.01 14.40 0.57
CA LEU A 277 -0.60 13.53 1.57
C LEU A 277 -0.75 14.35 2.86
N GLU A 278 -1.97 14.86 3.05
CA GLU A 278 -2.39 15.64 4.19
C GLU A 278 -2.97 14.66 5.20
N LEU A 279 -2.23 14.40 6.26
CA LEU A 279 -2.72 13.65 7.41
C LEU A 279 -3.57 14.60 8.26
N LYS A 280 -4.73 15.02 7.73
CA LYS A 280 -5.65 15.87 8.48
C LYS A 280 -6.41 15.03 9.51
N PRO A 281 -6.55 15.49 10.76
CA PRO A 281 -7.42 14.83 11.71
C PRO A 281 -8.85 14.85 11.16
N GLU A 282 -9.53 13.71 11.28
CA GLU A 282 -10.98 13.68 11.15
C GLU A 282 -11.56 14.65 12.18
N ALA A 283 -12.51 15.48 11.74
CA ALA A 283 -13.39 16.11 12.69
C ALA A 283 -14.15 14.96 13.35
N ASP A 284 -14.00 14.78 14.66
CA ASP A 284 -14.91 13.94 15.44
C ASP A 284 -16.32 14.36 15.03
N ASP A 285 -17.04 13.48 14.32
CA ASP A 285 -18.48 13.55 14.25
C ASP A 285 -18.97 13.27 15.68
N GLN A 286 -19.02 14.35 16.46
CA GLN A 286 -19.90 14.47 17.61
C GLN A 286 -21.32 14.44 17.07
N SER A 287 -21.83 13.23 16.82
CA SER A 287 -23.26 13.00 16.73
C SER A 287 -23.78 12.72 18.15
N ASP A 288 -24.56 13.67 18.64
CA ASP A 288 -25.39 13.64 19.86
C ASP A 288 -26.17 12.34 20.09
#